data_AF-A0A152A1E2-F1
#
_entry.id   AF-A0A152A1E2-F1
#
_cell.length_a   1.000
_cell.length_b   1.000
_cell.length_c   1.000
_cell.angle_alpha   90.00
_cell.angle_beta   90.00
_cell.angle_gamma   90.00
#
_symmetry.space_group_name_H-M   'P 1'
#
loop_
_entity.id
_entity.type
_entity.pdbx_description
1 polymer ?
#
loop_
_entity_poly.entity_id
_entity_poly.type
_entity_poly.pdbx_seq_one_letter_code
_entity_poly.pdbx_strand_id
1 'polypeptide(L)'
;MFSYCKGFRIEGVHDENPLWKDTIPPDPSIKHMPSLYRKHFYGVKHKTFMSYYSPLGPIVLSLKKDKNGFHALIYTEKGCEEVLAPTYTIARTWIRYMLFMKPTSSMVINSIRPELSNYKMIKVPTKDIEDELIKVYEPEFSRVMKVGVLYCKEQQYDETEMLLNIANTASPEYNEFLDWLGEKVELKGFEHYNGGLDTIYGHSGTHSIFSRYNDCEVMFHVSTMLPFIPTDTKQVERKKHLGNDRILIVFNDGRQPYMPNCLKSKQTHIIIHIQPVKGEVAHSSIAISTPISPTMDSNNNDSRMPKANISGDTDDSSVIPENGKPLTTTTPPSSDTKYLVSIANRVDVPLFGTGLPNPPIFKKDETFRKFLFDKMIAGATSLRNSPVFINKTQREKNLIFLNVINKYTRDIPELHV
;
A
#
# COMPACT_ATOMS: atom_id res chain seq x y z
N MET A 1 4.64 -10.30 18.76
CA MET A 1 3.64 -9.20 18.82
C MET A 1 4.39 -7.88 19.05
N PHE A 2 3.91 -6.78 18.48
CA PHE A 2 4.48 -5.47 18.81
C PHE A 2 4.21 -5.08 20.27
N SER A 3 5.16 -4.40 20.91
CA SER A 3 4.90 -3.65 22.16
C SER A 3 4.41 -2.24 21.84
N TYR A 4 3.72 -1.60 22.80
CA TYR A 4 3.40 -0.18 22.72
C TYR A 4 4.64 0.64 22.36
N CYS A 5 4.47 1.59 21.44
CA CYS A 5 5.58 2.34 20.89
C CYS A 5 5.16 3.78 20.58
N LYS A 6 5.83 4.74 21.23
CA LYS A 6 5.57 6.17 21.01
C LYS A 6 5.76 6.52 19.53
N GLY A 7 4.76 7.19 18.96
CA GLY A 7 4.73 7.59 17.54
C GLY A 7 4.04 6.58 16.62
N PHE A 8 3.62 5.43 17.16
CA PHE A 8 2.85 4.42 16.45
C PHE A 8 1.51 4.13 17.15
N ARG A 9 0.51 3.79 16.36
CA ARG A 9 -0.74 3.13 16.77
C ARG A 9 -0.61 1.65 16.43
N ILE A 10 -0.79 0.77 17.41
CA ILE A 10 -0.61 -0.66 17.26
C ILE A 10 -1.98 -1.36 17.19
N GLU A 11 -2.23 -2.11 16.13
CA GLU A 11 -3.38 -3.01 16.01
C GLU A 11 -2.98 -4.41 16.50
N GLY A 12 -3.89 -5.10 17.20
CA GLY A 12 -3.68 -6.49 17.67
C GLY A 12 -3.07 -6.61 19.06
N VAL A 13 -2.86 -5.49 19.75
CA VAL A 13 -2.53 -5.43 21.19
C VAL A 13 -3.72 -4.79 21.91
N HIS A 14 -4.03 -5.25 23.13
CA HIS A 14 -4.91 -4.52 24.04
C HIS A 14 -4.20 -3.25 24.55
N ASP A 15 -3.87 -2.32 23.66
CA ASP A 15 -3.77 -0.94 24.07
C ASP A 15 -5.18 -0.55 24.53
N GLU A 16 -5.32 0.02 25.72
CA GLU A 16 -6.58 0.42 26.38
C GLU A 16 -7.42 1.42 25.56
N ASN A 17 -7.01 1.72 24.32
CA ASN A 17 -7.68 2.60 23.39
C ASN A 17 -8.38 1.78 22.27
N PRO A 18 -9.71 1.59 22.34
CA PRO A 18 -10.48 0.79 21.39
C PRO A 18 -10.71 1.46 20.03
N LEU A 19 -10.12 2.62 19.73
CA LEU A 19 -10.39 3.38 18.48
C LEU A 19 -10.05 2.61 17.18
N TRP A 20 -9.28 1.52 17.24
CA TRP A 20 -9.09 0.61 16.09
C TRP A 20 -10.26 -0.38 15.91
N LYS A 21 -11.11 -0.58 16.92
CA LYS A 21 -12.38 -1.31 16.80
C LYS A 21 -13.42 -0.50 16.03
N ASP A 22 -13.31 0.82 16.05
CA ASP A 22 -14.08 1.75 15.21
C ASP A 22 -13.51 1.83 13.78
N THR A 23 -12.74 0.81 13.35
CA THR A 23 -12.32 0.68 11.96
C THR A 23 -13.56 0.62 11.10
N ILE A 24 -13.66 1.59 10.19
CA ILE A 24 -14.61 1.53 9.10
C ILE A 24 -14.24 0.25 8.36
N PRO A 25 -15.12 -0.76 8.27
CA PRO A 25 -14.84 -1.91 7.42
C PRO A 25 -14.43 -1.35 6.05
N PRO A 26 -13.37 -1.86 5.43
CA PRO A 26 -13.01 -1.45 4.08
C PRO A 26 -14.28 -1.70 3.31
N ASP A 27 -14.87 -0.62 2.80
CA ASP A 27 -16.11 -0.75 2.08
C ASP A 27 -15.82 -1.82 1.01
N PRO A 28 -16.56 -2.95 0.98
CA PRO A 28 -16.31 -4.00 0.02
C PRO A 28 -16.45 -3.51 -1.43
N SER A 29 -16.97 -2.28 -1.61
CA SER A 29 -16.97 -1.50 -2.85
C SER A 29 -15.66 -0.76 -3.17
N ILE A 30 -14.67 -0.68 -2.25
CA ILE A 30 -13.26 -0.27 -2.49
C ILE A 30 -12.53 -1.40 -3.25
N LYS A 31 -13.16 -1.88 -4.32
CA LYS A 31 -12.48 -1.96 -5.61
C LYS A 31 -12.00 -0.54 -5.90
N HIS A 32 -10.85 -0.35 -6.54
CA HIS A 32 -10.40 0.96 -7.04
C HIS A 32 -11.60 1.82 -7.41
N MET A 33 -12.01 2.76 -6.52
CA MET A 33 -13.28 3.44 -6.76
C MET A 33 -13.06 4.17 -8.06
N PRO A 34 -13.82 3.86 -9.12
CA PRO A 34 -13.54 4.42 -10.41
C PRO A 34 -13.54 5.94 -10.25
N SER A 35 -12.56 6.61 -10.84
CA SER A 35 -12.48 8.07 -10.76
C SER A 35 -13.81 8.68 -11.20
N LEU A 36 -14.12 9.89 -10.76
CA LEU A 36 -15.33 10.59 -11.23
C LEU A 36 -15.37 10.66 -12.76
N TYR A 37 -14.20 10.78 -13.39
CA TYR A 37 -14.06 10.69 -14.84
C TYR A 37 -14.49 9.32 -15.38
N ARG A 38 -13.95 8.21 -14.85
CA ARG A 38 -14.35 6.85 -15.26
C ARG A 38 -15.83 6.58 -15.00
N LYS A 39 -16.38 7.04 -13.88
CA LYS A 39 -17.80 6.85 -13.52
C LYS A 39 -18.77 7.60 -14.42
N HIS A 40 -18.44 8.84 -14.79
CA HIS A 40 -19.43 9.76 -15.36
C HIS A 40 -19.14 10.20 -16.80
N PHE A 41 -17.89 10.08 -17.28
CA PHE A 41 -17.44 10.65 -18.54
C PHE A 41 -16.81 9.62 -19.49
N TYR A 42 -16.01 8.67 -19.00
CA TYR A 42 -15.33 7.69 -19.85
C TYR A 42 -16.32 6.80 -20.63
N GLY A 43 -16.19 6.76 -21.96
CA GLY A 43 -17.11 6.03 -22.84
C GLY A 43 -18.50 6.65 -22.96
N VAL A 44 -18.73 7.81 -22.32
CA VAL A 44 -19.98 8.56 -22.36
C VAL A 44 -19.78 9.81 -23.18
N LYS A 45 -20.74 10.13 -24.06
CA LYS A 45 -20.67 11.32 -24.92
C LYS A 45 -20.55 12.61 -24.10
N HIS A 46 -19.35 13.21 -24.10
CA HIS A 46 -19.03 14.49 -23.46
C HIS A 46 -18.12 15.34 -24.38
N LYS A 47 -17.84 16.58 -23.96
CA LYS A 47 -16.88 17.46 -24.63
C LYS A 47 -15.78 17.86 -23.66
N THR A 48 -14.53 17.77 -24.08
CA THR A 48 -13.38 18.16 -23.26
C THR A 48 -12.79 19.46 -23.77
N PHE A 49 -12.49 20.36 -22.85
CA PHE A 49 -11.88 21.65 -23.10
C PHE A 49 -10.59 21.77 -22.30
N MET A 50 -9.55 22.38 -22.88
CA MET A 50 -8.26 22.58 -22.22
C MET A 50 -7.77 23.99 -22.41
N SER A 51 -7.04 24.50 -21.42
CA SER A 51 -6.19 25.66 -21.57
C SER A 51 -4.93 25.49 -20.71
N TYR A 52 -3.77 25.83 -21.25
CA TYR A 52 -2.55 25.95 -20.44
C TYR A 52 -2.54 27.27 -19.66
N TYR A 53 -3.04 28.33 -20.30
CA TYR A 53 -3.04 29.69 -19.77
C TYR A 53 -4.46 30.06 -19.30
N SER A 54 -4.66 30.08 -17.98
CA SER A 54 -5.89 30.54 -17.34
C SER A 54 -5.59 31.13 -15.95
N PRO A 55 -6.52 31.87 -15.33
CA PRO A 55 -6.36 32.36 -13.95
C PRO A 55 -6.20 31.24 -12.92
N LEU A 56 -6.60 30.02 -13.28
CA LEU A 56 -6.51 28.84 -12.44
C LEU A 56 -5.23 28.02 -12.73
N GLY A 57 -4.37 28.50 -13.62
CA GLY A 57 -3.27 27.73 -14.22
C GLY A 57 -3.75 26.80 -15.34
N PRO A 58 -2.97 25.76 -15.67
CA PRO A 58 -3.38 24.73 -16.62
C PRO A 58 -4.66 24.04 -16.15
N ILE A 59 -5.61 23.86 -17.07
CA ILE A 59 -6.96 23.36 -16.78
C ILE A 59 -7.45 22.38 -17.85
N VAL A 60 -8.08 21.29 -17.40
CA VAL A 60 -8.94 20.41 -18.21
C VAL A 60 -10.36 20.49 -17.68
N LEU A 61 -11.33 20.71 -18.57
CA LEU A 61 -12.76 20.76 -18.26
C LEU A 61 -13.52 19.78 -19.15
N SER A 62 -14.04 18.72 -18.57
CA SER A 62 -14.91 17.75 -19.24
C SER A 62 -16.36 18.09 -18.97
N LEU A 63 -17.16 18.30 -20.02
CA LEU A 63 -18.54 18.78 -19.95
C LEU A 63 -19.52 17.80 -20.62
N LYS A 64 -20.49 17.34 -19.85
CA LYS A 64 -21.59 16.47 -20.29
C LYS A 64 -22.93 17.18 -20.11
N LYS A 65 -23.88 16.95 -21.02
CA LYS A 65 -25.27 17.40 -20.87
C LYS A 65 -26.09 16.27 -20.24
N ASP A 66 -26.69 16.55 -19.09
CA ASP A 66 -27.62 15.64 -18.41
C ASP A 66 -29.07 16.14 -18.53
N LYS A 67 -30.04 15.33 -18.06
CA LYS A 67 -31.49 15.63 -18.15
C LYS A 67 -31.83 17.02 -17.60
N ASN A 68 -31.31 17.35 -16.42
CA ASN A 68 -31.69 18.57 -15.70
C ASN A 68 -30.66 19.70 -15.81
N GLY A 69 -29.51 19.47 -16.45
CA GLY A 69 -28.40 20.41 -16.36
C GLY A 69 -27.18 19.99 -17.15
N PHE A 70 -26.03 20.45 -16.70
CA PHE A 70 -24.73 20.11 -17.22
C PHE A 70 -23.89 19.59 -16.07
N HIS A 71 -23.09 18.58 -16.36
CA HIS A 71 -22.14 18.01 -15.43
C HIS A 71 -20.76 18.33 -15.96
N ALA A 72 -20.00 19.11 -15.19
CA ALA A 72 -18.62 19.46 -15.49
C ALA A 72 -17.67 18.79 -14.49
N LEU A 73 -16.56 18.26 -14.99
CA LEU A 73 -15.44 17.82 -14.19
C LEU A 73 -14.23 18.69 -14.54
N ILE A 74 -13.70 19.39 -13.54
CA ILE A 74 -12.65 20.39 -13.69
C ILE A 74 -11.40 19.87 -12.99
N TYR A 75 -10.31 19.74 -13.74
CA TYR A 75 -9.02 19.34 -13.20
C TYR A 75 -8.01 20.48 -13.37
N THR A 76 -7.35 20.81 -12.27
CA THR A 76 -6.25 21.80 -12.20
C THR A 76 -5.11 21.20 -11.38
N GLU A 77 -3.99 21.91 -11.31
CA GLU A 77 -2.87 21.51 -10.44
C GLU A 77 -3.24 21.45 -8.95
N LYS A 78 -4.33 22.11 -8.54
CA LYS A 78 -4.87 22.09 -7.17
C LYS A 78 -5.75 20.87 -6.90
N GLY A 79 -6.13 20.12 -7.93
CA GLY A 79 -6.98 18.94 -7.82
C GLY A 79 -8.17 18.94 -8.77
N CYS A 80 -9.10 18.03 -8.48
CA CYS A 80 -10.29 17.74 -9.26
C CYS A 80 -11.55 18.24 -8.54
N GLU A 81 -12.44 18.92 -9.27
CA GLU A 81 -13.72 19.41 -8.78
C GLU A 81 -14.85 18.96 -9.71
N GLU A 82 -15.94 18.49 -9.12
CA GLU A 82 -17.17 18.13 -9.82
C GLU A 82 -18.20 19.24 -9.65
N VAL A 83 -18.79 19.71 -10.74
CA VAL A 83 -19.80 20.77 -10.73
C VAL A 83 -21.03 20.34 -11.52
N LEU A 84 -22.19 20.42 -10.86
CA LEU A 84 -23.49 20.25 -11.49
C LEU A 84 -24.14 21.63 -11.70
N ALA A 85 -24.37 21.99 -12.96
CA ALA A 85 -24.97 23.26 -13.35
C ALA A 85 -26.37 23.05 -13.91
N PRO A 86 -27.44 23.35 -13.15
CA PRO A 86 -28.81 23.23 -13.63
C PRO A 86 -29.06 24.07 -14.88
N THR A 87 -29.98 23.63 -15.75
CA THR A 87 -30.21 24.33 -17.04
C THR A 87 -30.66 25.78 -16.85
N TYR A 88 -31.36 26.08 -15.75
CA TYR A 88 -31.86 27.42 -15.44
C TYR A 88 -30.76 28.40 -14.98
N THR A 89 -29.58 27.92 -14.57
CA THR A 89 -28.46 28.80 -14.19
C THR A 89 -27.67 29.28 -15.42
N ILE A 90 -27.92 28.70 -16.59
CA ILE A 90 -27.19 29.02 -17.82
C ILE A 90 -27.93 30.11 -18.59
N ALA A 91 -27.44 31.34 -18.47
CA ALA A 91 -27.96 32.48 -19.22
C ALA A 91 -27.82 32.25 -20.73
N ARG A 92 -28.88 32.56 -21.49
CA ARG A 92 -28.88 32.50 -22.96
C ARG A 92 -28.86 33.90 -23.55
N THR A 93 -28.15 34.09 -24.67
CA THR A 93 -28.28 35.31 -25.45
C THR A 93 -29.70 35.41 -26.01
N TRP A 94 -30.21 36.64 -26.16
CA TRP A 94 -31.57 36.90 -26.62
C TRP A 94 -31.89 36.16 -27.93
N ILE A 95 -30.99 36.20 -28.91
CA ILE A 95 -31.15 35.52 -30.20
C ILE A 95 -31.34 34.01 -30.01
N ARG A 96 -30.55 33.37 -29.13
CA ARG A 96 -30.68 31.93 -28.87
C ARG A 96 -31.94 31.57 -28.10
N TYR A 97 -32.36 32.45 -27.18
CA TYR A 97 -33.62 32.29 -26.47
C TYR A 97 -34.80 32.35 -27.44
N MET A 98 -34.85 33.40 -28.28
CA MET A 98 -35.89 33.60 -29.29
C MET A 98 -35.96 32.45 -30.31
N LEU A 99 -34.82 31.92 -30.74
CA LEU A 99 -34.74 30.82 -31.70
C LEU A 99 -34.79 29.41 -31.07
N PHE A 100 -35.15 29.30 -29.78
CA PHE A 100 -35.19 28.04 -29.03
C PHE A 100 -33.88 27.21 -29.10
N MET A 101 -32.74 27.87 -29.30
CA MET A 101 -31.44 27.23 -29.41
C MET A 101 -30.88 26.84 -28.04
N LYS A 102 -30.17 25.71 -28.00
CA LYS A 102 -29.44 25.26 -26.80
C LYS A 102 -28.28 26.22 -26.47
N PRO A 103 -27.87 26.39 -25.20
CA PRO A 103 -26.68 27.17 -24.87
C PRO A 103 -25.43 26.56 -25.50
N THR A 104 -24.43 27.40 -25.82
CA THR A 104 -23.14 26.92 -26.31
C THR A 104 -22.31 26.37 -25.14
N SER A 105 -21.28 25.58 -25.45
CA SER A 105 -20.38 25.09 -24.40
C SER A 105 -19.62 26.20 -23.69
N SER A 106 -19.24 27.28 -24.41
CA SER A 106 -18.61 28.45 -23.78
C SER A 106 -19.56 29.16 -22.80
N MET A 107 -20.85 29.30 -23.13
CA MET A 107 -21.83 29.89 -22.20
C MET A 107 -21.95 29.05 -20.92
N VAL A 108 -21.93 27.72 -21.03
CA VAL A 108 -21.96 26.82 -19.88
C VAL A 108 -20.67 26.93 -19.05
N ILE A 109 -19.51 26.93 -19.71
CA ILE A 109 -18.21 27.09 -19.03
C ILE A 109 -18.16 28.42 -18.28
N ASN A 110 -18.57 29.52 -18.92
CA ASN A 110 -18.56 30.85 -18.31
C ASN A 110 -19.57 30.97 -17.16
N SER A 111 -20.68 30.23 -17.18
CA SER A 111 -21.60 30.16 -16.03
C SER A 111 -21.01 29.37 -14.86
N ILE A 112 -20.20 28.33 -15.13
CA ILE A 112 -19.59 27.48 -14.10
C ILE A 112 -18.32 28.12 -13.52
N ARG A 113 -17.52 28.76 -14.39
CA ARG A 113 -16.26 29.45 -14.09
C ARG A 113 -16.22 30.79 -14.83
N PRO A 114 -16.84 31.85 -14.29
CA PRO A 114 -16.83 33.17 -14.91
C PRO A 114 -15.41 33.71 -15.15
N GLU A 115 -14.43 33.33 -14.34
CA GLU A 115 -13.02 33.69 -14.50
C GLU A 115 -12.40 33.18 -15.81
N LEU A 116 -12.98 32.17 -16.46
CA LEU A 116 -12.50 31.63 -17.75
C LEU A 116 -13.06 32.37 -18.97
N SER A 117 -13.94 33.37 -18.77
CA SER A 117 -14.69 34.01 -19.85
C SER A 117 -13.83 34.66 -20.94
N ASN A 118 -12.66 35.19 -20.57
CA ASN A 118 -11.71 35.85 -21.49
C ASN A 118 -10.52 34.95 -21.88
N TYR A 119 -10.61 33.65 -21.60
CA TYR A 119 -9.52 32.71 -21.84
C TYR A 119 -9.92 31.67 -22.90
N LYS A 120 -8.99 31.42 -23.82
CA LYS A 120 -9.22 30.48 -24.93
C LYS A 120 -9.27 29.04 -24.42
N MET A 121 -10.46 28.47 -24.38
CA MET A 121 -10.68 27.06 -24.07
C MET A 121 -10.71 26.22 -25.35
N ILE A 122 -9.69 25.39 -25.56
CA ILE A 122 -9.52 24.56 -26.75
C ILE A 122 -10.36 23.30 -26.59
N LYS A 123 -11.27 23.07 -27.53
CA LYS A 123 -12.06 21.83 -27.55
C LYS A 123 -11.21 20.70 -28.14
N VAL A 124 -10.93 19.68 -27.34
CA VAL A 124 -10.20 18.47 -27.77
C VAL A 124 -11.20 17.38 -28.19
N PRO A 125 -10.96 16.64 -29.29
CA PRO A 125 -11.81 15.50 -29.66
C PRO A 125 -11.76 14.41 -28.59
N THR A 126 -12.93 13.99 -28.10
CA THR A 126 -13.08 13.06 -26.98
C THR A 126 -12.40 11.70 -27.21
N LYS A 127 -12.54 11.14 -28.41
CA LYS A 127 -11.96 9.84 -28.80
C LYS A 127 -10.43 9.79 -28.68
N ASP A 128 -9.77 10.94 -28.72
CA ASP A 128 -8.31 11.03 -28.74
C ASP A 128 -7.73 11.33 -27.34
N ILE A 129 -8.59 11.52 -26.32
CA ILE A 129 -8.18 12.05 -25.01
C ILE A 129 -8.71 11.26 -23.81
N GLU A 130 -9.78 10.46 -23.96
CA GLU A 130 -10.39 9.70 -22.86
C GLU A 130 -9.39 8.82 -22.11
N ASP A 131 -8.60 8.03 -22.84
CA ASP A 131 -7.60 7.13 -22.24
C ASP A 131 -6.44 7.90 -21.58
N GLU A 132 -6.08 9.07 -22.10
CA GLU A 132 -5.05 9.93 -21.50
C GLU A 132 -5.53 10.59 -20.22
N LEU A 133 -6.80 11.01 -20.18
CA LEU A 133 -7.41 11.55 -18.97
C LEU A 133 -7.57 10.48 -17.90
N ILE A 134 -7.86 9.24 -18.26
CA ILE A 134 -7.82 8.13 -17.28
C ILE A 134 -6.45 8.07 -16.60
N LYS A 135 -5.33 8.29 -17.29
CA LYS A 135 -4.00 8.32 -16.66
C LYS A 135 -3.82 9.50 -15.69
N VAL A 136 -4.50 10.62 -15.91
CA VAL A 136 -4.50 11.78 -14.99
C VAL A 136 -5.36 11.50 -13.76
N TYR A 137 -6.58 11.00 -13.96
CA TYR A 137 -7.55 10.77 -12.89
C TYR A 137 -7.29 9.48 -12.09
N GLU A 138 -6.69 8.47 -12.71
CA GLU A 138 -6.35 7.15 -12.17
C GLU A 138 -4.92 6.76 -12.53
N PRO A 139 -3.92 7.48 -11.99
CA PRO A 139 -2.54 7.25 -12.38
C PRO A 139 -2.06 5.84 -11.99
N GLU A 140 -1.24 5.24 -12.85
CA GLU A 140 -0.79 3.84 -12.74
C GLU A 140 -0.05 3.54 -11.44
N PHE A 141 0.58 4.54 -10.79
CA PHE A 141 1.18 4.37 -9.47
C PHE A 141 0.19 3.94 -8.37
N SER A 142 -1.12 3.98 -8.67
CA SER A 142 -2.19 3.49 -7.82
C SER A 142 -2.48 1.99 -7.99
N ARG A 143 -1.98 1.37 -9.06
CA ARG A 143 -2.11 -0.05 -9.43
C ARG A 143 -0.82 -0.85 -9.22
N VAL A 144 0.21 -0.18 -8.74
CA VAL A 144 1.49 -0.81 -8.40
C VAL A 144 1.87 -0.45 -6.98
N MET A 145 2.53 -1.38 -6.28
CA MET A 145 3.13 -1.11 -4.99
C MET A 145 4.43 -1.88 -4.83
N LYS A 146 5.35 -1.27 -4.08
CA LYS A 146 6.53 -1.93 -3.56
C LYS A 146 6.41 -2.08 -2.05
N VAL A 147 6.74 -3.26 -1.55
CA VAL A 147 6.61 -3.61 -0.14
C VAL A 147 7.91 -4.26 0.32
N GLY A 148 8.51 -3.74 1.38
CA GLY A 148 9.70 -4.37 1.96
C GLY A 148 9.33 -5.66 2.70
N VAL A 149 10.19 -6.67 2.66
CA VAL A 149 10.09 -7.85 3.51
C VAL A 149 11.42 -8.00 4.25
N LEU A 150 11.39 -7.78 5.56
CA LEU A 150 12.55 -7.92 6.44
C LEU A 150 12.42 -9.20 7.27
N TYR A 151 13.45 -10.02 7.23
CA TYR A 151 13.54 -11.23 8.04
C TYR A 151 14.23 -10.94 9.37
N CYS A 152 13.55 -11.25 10.47
CA CYS A 152 14.04 -11.15 11.84
C CYS A 152 14.23 -12.55 12.41
N LYS A 153 15.50 -12.95 12.55
CA LYS A 153 15.90 -14.22 13.16
C LYS A 153 15.70 -14.15 14.68
N GLU A 154 15.67 -15.29 15.34
CA GLU A 154 15.62 -15.36 16.79
C GLU A 154 16.77 -14.57 17.44
N GLN A 155 16.45 -13.86 18.53
CA GLN A 155 17.37 -13.00 19.30
C GLN A 155 17.90 -11.74 18.57
N GLN A 156 17.34 -11.37 17.42
CA GLN A 156 17.63 -10.09 16.77
C GLN A 156 16.65 -9.00 17.22
N TYR A 157 17.15 -7.78 17.44
CA TYR A 157 16.33 -6.68 17.93
C TYR A 157 16.53 -5.37 17.17
N ASP A 158 17.57 -5.25 16.34
CA ASP A 158 17.80 -4.05 15.54
C ASP A 158 17.87 -4.31 14.03
N GLU A 159 17.47 -3.29 13.27
CA GLU A 159 17.41 -3.34 11.81
C GLU A 159 18.76 -3.75 11.18
N THR A 160 19.90 -3.35 11.76
CA THR A 160 21.23 -3.62 11.22
C THR A 160 21.53 -5.12 11.25
N GLU A 161 21.24 -5.78 12.37
CA GLU A 161 21.36 -7.24 12.49
C GLU A 161 20.46 -7.98 11.50
N MET A 162 19.22 -7.54 11.35
CA MET A 162 18.24 -8.15 10.44
C MET A 162 18.67 -8.03 8.97
N LEU A 163 19.27 -6.89 8.61
CA LEU A 163 19.78 -6.66 7.26
C LEU A 163 20.98 -7.54 6.90
N LEU A 164 21.69 -8.11 7.89
CA LEU A 164 22.80 -9.05 7.65
C LEU A 164 22.32 -10.47 7.32
N ASN A 165 21.04 -10.79 7.52
CA ASN A 165 20.52 -12.13 7.28
C ASN A 165 20.57 -12.53 5.79
N ILE A 166 21.02 -13.75 5.51
CA ILE A 166 21.12 -14.30 4.15
C ILE A 166 20.22 -15.53 3.97
N ALA A 167 19.79 -15.79 2.73
CA ALA A 167 18.75 -16.78 2.41
C ALA A 167 19.08 -18.20 2.89
N ASN A 168 20.34 -18.62 2.82
CA ASN A 168 20.80 -19.94 3.29
C ASN A 168 20.68 -20.13 4.82
N THR A 169 20.51 -19.05 5.59
CA THR A 169 20.34 -19.10 7.05
C THR A 169 18.91 -18.81 7.51
N ALA A 170 17.98 -18.60 6.55
CA ALA A 170 16.59 -18.32 6.84
C ALA A 170 15.82 -19.60 7.18
N SER A 171 14.80 -19.49 8.03
CA SER A 171 14.01 -20.62 8.48
C SER A 171 13.14 -21.22 7.37
N PRO A 172 12.79 -22.51 7.47
CA PRO A 172 11.78 -23.12 6.60
C PRO A 172 10.45 -22.36 6.60
N GLU A 173 10.01 -21.88 7.76
CA GLU A 173 8.76 -21.13 7.93
C GLU A 173 8.78 -19.78 7.20
N TYR A 174 9.93 -19.11 7.18
CA TYR A 174 10.11 -17.89 6.39
C TYR A 174 10.05 -18.17 4.89
N ASN A 175 10.72 -19.23 4.42
CA ASN A 175 10.68 -19.61 3.00
C ASN A 175 9.26 -20.03 2.58
N GLU A 176 8.57 -20.82 3.40
CA GLU A 176 7.16 -21.18 3.21
C GLU A 176 6.25 -19.95 3.15
N PHE A 177 6.52 -18.94 3.98
CA PHE A 177 5.82 -17.66 3.93
C PHE A 177 6.08 -16.90 2.63
N LEU A 178 7.33 -16.85 2.14
CA LEU A 178 7.66 -16.17 0.88
C LEU A 178 6.96 -16.84 -0.32
N ASP A 179 6.96 -18.18 -0.36
CA ASP A 179 6.30 -18.96 -1.42
C ASP A 179 4.77 -18.76 -1.39
N TRP A 180 4.19 -18.59 -0.20
CA TRP A 180 2.77 -18.26 -0.04
C TRP A 180 2.45 -16.79 -0.37
N LEU A 181 3.38 -15.88 -0.08
CA LEU A 181 3.20 -14.44 -0.30
C LEU A 181 3.10 -14.11 -1.78
N GLY A 182 3.86 -14.81 -2.64
CA GLY A 182 3.83 -14.59 -4.08
C GLY A 182 4.71 -15.53 -4.89
N GLU A 183 4.76 -15.30 -6.19
CA GLU A 183 5.60 -16.03 -7.12
C GLU A 183 7.05 -15.55 -7.03
N LYS A 184 8.00 -16.47 -6.97
CA LYS A 184 9.41 -16.17 -7.11
C LYS A 184 9.75 -15.95 -8.59
N VAL A 185 10.14 -14.73 -8.95
CA VAL A 185 10.40 -14.32 -10.33
C VAL A 185 11.87 -13.99 -10.54
N GLU A 186 12.41 -14.29 -11.72
CA GLU A 186 13.73 -13.83 -12.15
C GLU A 186 13.66 -12.34 -12.52
N LEU A 187 14.63 -11.54 -12.05
CA LEU A 187 14.65 -10.10 -12.31
C LEU A 187 15.16 -9.77 -13.72
N LYS A 188 16.07 -10.58 -14.27
CA LYS A 188 16.67 -10.33 -15.57
C LYS A 188 15.60 -10.41 -16.67
N GLY A 189 15.36 -9.30 -17.35
CA GLY A 189 14.33 -9.22 -18.39
C GLY A 189 12.89 -9.24 -17.87
N PHE A 190 12.66 -9.00 -16.57
CA PHE A 190 11.32 -8.94 -16.01
C PHE A 190 10.52 -7.74 -16.56
N GLU A 191 9.37 -8.01 -17.18
CA GLU A 191 8.59 -6.99 -17.91
C GLU A 191 7.45 -6.35 -17.09
N HIS A 192 7.13 -6.89 -15.92
CA HIS A 192 6.11 -6.33 -15.02
C HIS A 192 6.68 -5.26 -14.07
N TYR A 193 5.84 -4.68 -13.22
CA TYR A 193 6.29 -3.70 -12.24
C TYR A 193 7.43 -4.23 -11.36
N ASN A 194 8.62 -3.64 -11.51
CA ASN A 194 9.85 -4.11 -10.87
C ASN A 194 10.19 -3.41 -9.54
N GLY A 195 9.35 -2.50 -9.05
CA GLY A 195 9.57 -1.82 -7.76
C GLY A 195 10.82 -0.91 -7.70
N GLY A 196 11.51 -0.70 -8.83
CA GLY A 196 12.83 -0.05 -8.86
C GLY A 196 14.00 -1.01 -8.61
N LEU A 197 13.77 -2.32 -8.67
CA LEU A 197 14.82 -3.33 -8.74
C LEU A 197 15.44 -3.35 -10.14
N ASP A 198 16.74 -3.64 -10.21
CA ASP A 198 17.47 -3.77 -11.47
C ASP A 198 17.09 -5.05 -12.23
N THR A 199 16.63 -4.87 -13.47
CA THR A 199 16.20 -5.96 -14.38
C THR A 199 17.18 -6.19 -15.53
N ILE A 200 18.28 -5.42 -15.58
CA ILE A 200 19.24 -5.42 -16.68
C ILE A 200 20.60 -5.96 -16.22
N TYR A 201 21.17 -5.37 -15.17
CA TYR A 201 22.55 -5.65 -14.75
C TYR A 201 22.66 -6.52 -13.49
N GLY A 202 21.53 -6.83 -12.84
CA GLY A 202 21.49 -7.70 -11.65
C GLY A 202 21.99 -7.04 -10.36
N HIS A 203 22.07 -5.71 -10.31
CA HIS A 203 22.52 -4.98 -9.11
C HIS A 203 21.58 -5.12 -7.91
N SER A 204 20.35 -5.59 -8.11
CA SER A 204 19.37 -5.81 -7.05
C SER A 204 19.14 -7.28 -6.73
N GLY A 205 20.06 -8.16 -7.14
CA GLY A 205 19.92 -9.62 -6.99
C GLY A 205 19.40 -10.27 -8.26
N THR A 206 19.18 -11.58 -8.21
CA THR A 206 18.74 -12.36 -9.38
C THR A 206 17.25 -12.63 -9.39
N HIS A 207 16.61 -12.67 -8.22
CA HIS A 207 15.20 -13.00 -8.06
C HIS A 207 14.56 -12.11 -7.01
N SER A 208 13.23 -12.01 -7.06
CA SER A 208 12.43 -11.49 -5.96
C SER A 208 11.08 -12.21 -5.87
N ILE A 209 10.22 -11.79 -4.95
CA ILE A 209 8.83 -12.23 -4.88
C ILE A 209 7.95 -11.16 -5.54
N PHE A 210 7.03 -11.61 -6.38
CA PHE A 210 6.05 -10.80 -7.08
C PHE A 210 4.65 -11.35 -6.85
N SER A 211 3.65 -10.47 -6.84
CA SER A 211 2.25 -10.88 -6.81
C SER A 211 1.37 -9.96 -7.62
N ARG A 212 0.36 -10.56 -8.24
CA ARG A 212 -0.80 -9.84 -8.75
C ARG A 212 -1.98 -10.13 -7.83
N TYR A 213 -2.62 -9.08 -7.32
CA TYR A 213 -3.82 -9.18 -6.51
C TYR A 213 -4.84 -8.16 -7.01
N ASN A 214 -5.96 -8.65 -7.55
CA ASN A 214 -6.86 -7.87 -8.40
C ASN A 214 -6.06 -7.16 -9.50
N ASP A 215 -6.29 -5.86 -9.69
CA ASP A 215 -5.60 -5.00 -10.64
C ASP A 215 -4.26 -4.45 -10.12
N CYS A 216 -3.79 -4.92 -8.96
CA CYS A 216 -2.59 -4.40 -8.31
C CYS A 216 -1.40 -5.34 -8.49
N GLU A 217 -0.30 -4.84 -9.03
CA GLU A 217 0.99 -5.52 -9.05
C GLU A 217 1.82 -5.13 -7.82
N VAL A 218 2.35 -6.13 -7.13
CA VAL A 218 3.13 -5.97 -5.89
C VAL A 218 4.50 -6.56 -6.11
N MET A 219 5.52 -5.69 -6.09
CA MET A 219 6.91 -6.12 -6.03
C MET A 219 7.38 -6.11 -4.59
N PHE A 220 7.87 -7.24 -4.10
CA PHE A 220 8.44 -7.31 -2.76
C PHE A 220 9.94 -7.04 -2.81
N HIS A 221 10.45 -6.18 -1.93
CA HIS A 221 11.89 -6.03 -1.71
C HIS A 221 12.28 -6.98 -0.58
N VAL A 222 12.69 -8.20 -0.91
CA VAL A 222 12.97 -9.24 0.09
C VAL A 222 14.42 -9.12 0.57
N SER A 223 14.62 -8.82 1.86
CA SER A 223 15.95 -8.53 2.43
C SER A 223 16.97 -9.63 2.16
N THR A 224 16.55 -10.89 2.19
CA THR A 224 17.40 -12.07 1.98
C THR A 224 17.69 -12.37 0.51
N MET A 225 16.93 -11.79 -0.43
CA MET A 225 17.14 -11.92 -1.89
C MET A 225 17.88 -10.72 -2.50
N LEU A 226 17.91 -9.58 -1.81
CA LEU A 226 18.76 -8.45 -2.16
C LEU A 226 20.25 -8.80 -1.94
N PRO A 227 21.19 -8.19 -2.69
CA PRO A 227 22.61 -8.49 -2.60
C PRO A 227 23.14 -8.33 -1.17
N PHE A 228 23.96 -9.29 -0.75
CA PHE A 228 24.68 -9.25 0.51
C PHE A 228 26.13 -8.87 0.23
N ILE A 229 26.62 -7.83 0.90
CA ILE A 229 28.02 -7.41 0.79
C ILE A 229 28.69 -7.65 2.16
N PRO A 230 29.49 -8.72 2.34
CA PRO A 230 30.02 -9.09 3.66
C PRO A 230 30.85 -7.98 4.35
N THR A 231 31.51 -7.14 3.56
CA THR A 231 32.33 -6.02 4.05
C THR A 231 31.51 -4.79 4.44
N ASP A 232 30.24 -4.72 4.03
CA ASP A 232 29.35 -3.61 4.34
C ASP A 232 28.50 -3.94 5.56
N THR A 233 28.98 -3.57 6.75
CA THR A 233 28.25 -3.79 8.00
C THR A 233 26.89 -3.08 8.08
N LYS A 234 26.63 -2.09 7.20
CA LYS A 234 25.37 -1.35 7.15
C LYS A 234 24.42 -1.85 6.07
N GLN A 235 24.88 -2.74 5.19
CA GLN A 235 24.13 -3.28 4.05
C GLN A 235 23.37 -2.17 3.30
N VAL A 236 24.11 -1.13 2.88
CA VAL A 236 23.60 0.12 2.31
C VAL A 236 22.69 -0.14 1.11
N GLU A 237 23.04 -1.08 0.22
CA GLU A 237 22.18 -1.40 -0.93
C GLU A 237 20.86 -2.04 -0.51
N ARG A 238 20.85 -2.95 0.48
CA ARG A 238 19.60 -3.48 1.04
C ARG A 238 18.75 -2.37 1.66
N LYS A 239 19.39 -1.50 2.44
CA LYS A 239 18.76 -0.35 3.09
C LYS A 239 18.24 0.69 2.09
N LYS A 240 18.88 0.86 0.94
CA LYS A 240 18.45 1.75 -0.14
C LYS A 240 17.14 1.31 -0.77
N HIS A 241 16.87 0.00 -0.84
CA HIS A 241 15.56 -0.50 -1.24
C HIS A 241 14.56 -0.44 -0.07
N LEU A 242 14.81 -1.18 1.00
CA LEU A 242 13.90 -1.36 2.15
C LEU A 242 13.60 -0.06 2.90
N GLY A 243 14.60 0.81 3.09
CA GLY A 243 14.46 2.08 3.77
C GLY A 243 13.64 3.13 3.00
N ASN A 244 13.32 2.85 1.73
CA ASN A 244 12.44 3.67 0.89
C ASN A 244 11.05 3.06 0.70
N ASP A 245 10.74 1.96 1.39
CA ASP A 245 9.43 1.33 1.32
C ASP A 245 8.52 1.84 2.43
N ARG A 246 7.33 2.27 2.02
CA ARG A 246 6.36 2.88 2.94
C ARG A 246 5.66 1.84 3.82
N ILE A 247 5.55 0.62 3.31
CA ILE A 247 5.00 -0.55 3.97
C ILE A 247 6.12 -1.58 4.07
N LEU A 248 6.31 -2.11 5.28
CA LEU A 248 7.30 -3.14 5.58
C LEU A 248 6.62 -4.33 6.25
N ILE A 249 6.81 -5.52 5.70
CA ILE A 249 6.49 -6.78 6.38
C ILE A 249 7.74 -7.19 7.16
N VAL A 250 7.57 -7.45 8.46
CA VAL A 250 8.61 -8.06 9.29
C VAL A 250 8.17 -9.48 9.61
N PHE A 251 8.87 -10.47 9.05
CA PHE A 251 8.70 -11.86 9.43
C PHE A 251 9.63 -12.17 10.59
N ASN A 252 9.08 -12.53 11.74
CA ASN A 252 9.84 -12.73 12.98
C ASN A 252 9.77 -14.18 13.46
N ASP A 253 10.91 -14.87 13.45
CA ASP A 253 11.02 -16.21 14.02
C ASP A 253 11.12 -16.23 15.55
N GLY A 254 11.51 -15.11 16.13
CA GLY A 254 11.65 -14.92 17.56
C GLY A 254 10.30 -14.90 18.27
N ARG A 255 10.29 -15.36 19.52
CA ARG A 255 9.11 -15.29 20.40
C ARG A 255 8.95 -13.94 21.11
N GLN A 256 9.99 -13.11 21.09
CA GLN A 256 10.05 -11.89 21.87
C GLN A 256 9.21 -10.76 21.28
N PRO A 257 8.69 -9.85 22.12
CA PRO A 257 8.05 -8.64 21.65
C PRO A 257 9.01 -7.83 20.78
N TYR A 258 8.48 -7.33 19.66
CA TYR A 258 9.24 -6.57 18.69
C TYR A 258 8.83 -5.10 18.81
N MET A 259 9.75 -4.13 18.74
CA MET A 259 9.41 -2.71 18.83
C MET A 259 9.49 -2.05 17.45
N PRO A 260 8.45 -1.35 16.97
CA PRO A 260 8.49 -0.66 15.67
C PRO A 260 9.68 0.31 15.52
N ASN A 261 10.07 0.99 16.60
CA ASN A 261 11.16 1.98 16.60
C ASN A 261 12.56 1.39 16.37
N CYS A 262 12.74 0.06 16.35
CA CYS A 262 14.03 -0.52 15.99
C CYS A 262 14.39 -0.30 14.50
N LEU A 263 13.37 -0.02 13.66
CA LEU A 263 13.52 0.27 12.24
C LEU A 263 13.88 1.74 12.03
N LYS A 264 14.99 2.00 11.34
CA LYS A 264 15.57 3.35 11.18
C LYS A 264 15.27 3.90 9.80
N SER A 265 13.99 3.89 9.42
CA SER A 265 13.49 4.41 8.15
C SER A 265 12.57 5.62 8.37
N LYS A 266 12.83 6.71 7.62
CA LYS A 266 11.94 7.87 7.58
C LYS A 266 10.73 7.66 6.66
N GLN A 267 10.81 6.70 5.73
CA GLN A 267 9.77 6.48 4.73
C GLN A 267 8.79 5.38 5.13
N THR A 268 9.19 4.45 6.00
CA THR A 268 8.32 3.38 6.51
C THR A 268 7.33 3.95 7.51
N HIS A 269 6.03 3.82 7.18
CA HIS A 269 4.93 4.34 8.00
C HIS A 269 3.96 3.24 8.44
N ILE A 270 3.95 2.09 7.76
CA ILE A 270 3.13 0.94 8.11
C ILE A 270 4.06 -0.27 8.22
N ILE A 271 4.00 -0.97 9.34
CA ILE A 271 4.78 -2.19 9.58
C ILE A 271 3.81 -3.31 9.92
N ILE A 272 3.85 -4.39 9.14
CA ILE A 272 3.05 -5.59 9.34
C ILE A 272 3.98 -6.65 9.92
N HIS A 273 3.80 -6.98 11.19
CA HIS A 273 4.55 -8.01 11.88
C HIS A 273 3.83 -9.34 11.78
N ILE A 274 4.55 -10.36 11.28
CA ILE A 274 4.06 -11.71 11.07
C ILE A 274 4.97 -12.65 11.84
N GLN A 275 4.37 -13.47 12.70
CA GLN A 275 5.09 -14.41 13.53
C GLN A 275 4.42 -15.80 13.43
N PRO A 276 5.15 -16.86 13.05
CA PRO A 276 4.60 -18.21 13.03
C PRO A 276 4.24 -18.65 14.45
N VAL A 277 3.04 -19.23 14.60
CA VAL A 277 2.57 -19.81 15.85
C VAL A 277 3.20 -21.19 16.02
N LYS A 278 4.08 -21.34 17.02
CA LYS A 278 4.77 -22.60 17.32
C LYS A 278 4.08 -23.32 18.48
N GLY A 279 3.41 -24.46 18.21
CA GLY A 279 2.73 -25.32 19.20
C GLY A 279 1.21 -25.16 19.26
N GLU A 280 0.52 -26.09 19.94
CA GLU A 280 -0.91 -25.94 20.28
C GLU A 280 -1.08 -24.71 21.16
N VAL A 281 -1.76 -23.69 20.65
CA VAL A 281 -2.23 -22.58 21.48
C VAL A 281 -3.36 -23.15 22.34
N ALA A 282 -3.02 -23.76 23.47
CA ALA A 282 -3.96 -23.95 24.54
C ALA A 282 -4.59 -22.59 24.84
N HIS A 283 -5.88 -22.57 25.15
CA HIS A 283 -6.66 -21.41 25.58
C HIS A 283 -6.15 -20.75 26.89
N SER A 284 -4.85 -20.81 27.19
CA SER A 284 -4.18 -20.02 28.20
C SER A 284 -3.91 -18.64 27.63
N SER A 285 -4.61 -17.65 28.18
CA SER A 285 -4.30 -16.22 28.18
C SER A 285 -2.85 -15.95 27.82
N ILE A 286 -2.63 -15.34 26.65
CA ILE A 286 -1.36 -14.72 26.28
C ILE A 286 -1.04 -13.74 27.39
N ALA A 287 -0.07 -14.06 28.24
CA ALA A 287 0.39 -13.19 29.32
C ALA A 287 1.07 -11.98 28.69
N ILE A 288 0.32 -10.89 28.55
CA ILE A 288 0.81 -9.59 28.09
C ILE A 288 1.48 -8.94 29.30
N SER A 289 2.80 -8.73 29.22
CA SER A 289 3.56 -8.00 30.23
C SER A 289 3.04 -6.57 30.35
N THR A 290 2.47 -6.22 31.49
CA THR A 290 2.16 -4.84 31.86
C THR A 290 3.46 -4.03 32.02
N PRO A 291 3.47 -2.72 31.70
CA PRO A 291 4.63 -1.88 31.99
C PRO A 291 4.78 -1.75 33.51
N ILE A 292 5.92 -2.19 34.05
CA ILE A 292 6.31 -1.91 35.44
C ILE A 292 6.64 -0.41 35.51
N SER A 293 5.84 0.34 36.26
CA SER A 293 6.17 1.71 36.68
C SER A 293 7.47 1.70 37.50
N PRO A 294 8.42 2.62 37.27
CA PRO A 294 9.64 2.66 38.06
C PRO A 294 9.33 3.23 39.46
N THR A 295 9.17 2.35 40.44
CA THR A 295 9.39 2.72 41.84
C THR A 295 10.89 2.73 42.09
N MET A 296 11.43 3.93 42.31
CA MET A 296 12.68 4.12 43.04
C MET A 296 12.58 3.36 44.36
N ASP A 297 13.46 2.39 44.60
CA ASP A 297 14.09 2.23 45.90
C ASP A 297 15.32 1.32 45.85
N SER A 298 16.21 1.66 46.77
CA SER A 298 17.62 1.34 46.93
C SER A 298 17.97 -0.11 47.30
N ASN A 299 19.24 -0.46 47.01
CA ASN A 299 20.12 -1.35 47.78
C ASN A 299 19.63 -2.77 48.15
N ASN A 300 20.26 -3.80 47.60
CA ASN A 300 21.28 -4.57 48.32
C ASN A 300 21.87 -5.72 47.49
N ASN A 301 23.16 -5.96 47.71
CA ASN A 301 23.87 -7.19 47.41
C ASN A 301 23.14 -8.40 48.00
N ASP A 302 23.04 -9.53 47.29
CA ASP A 302 23.76 -10.73 47.72
C ASP A 302 23.78 -11.85 46.67
N SER A 303 24.86 -12.58 46.77
CA SER A 303 25.29 -13.76 46.02
C SER A 303 24.62 -15.05 46.53
N ARG A 304 24.10 -15.90 45.62
CA ARG A 304 24.23 -17.37 45.69
C ARG A 304 23.46 -18.10 44.58
N MET A 305 24.19 -18.95 43.85
CA MET A 305 23.63 -20.11 43.17
C MET A 305 23.36 -21.26 44.15
N PRO A 306 22.49 -22.20 43.75
CA PRO A 306 22.78 -23.62 43.99
C PRO A 306 22.75 -24.46 42.70
N LYS A 307 23.63 -25.47 42.69
CA LYS A 307 23.83 -26.51 41.67
C LYS A 307 22.92 -27.73 41.90
N ALA A 308 22.64 -28.41 40.78
CA ALA A 308 22.64 -29.87 40.52
C ALA A 308 21.59 -30.83 41.14
N ASN A 309 21.02 -31.67 40.25
CA ASN A 309 21.01 -33.16 40.25
C ASN A 309 20.26 -33.60 38.97
N ILE A 310 20.82 -34.28 37.95
CA ILE A 310 21.26 -35.68 37.78
C ILE A 310 20.21 -36.76 38.14
N SER A 311 19.59 -37.32 37.09
CA SER A 311 19.24 -38.74 36.82
C SER A 311 18.55 -38.71 35.44
N GLY A 312 18.87 -39.49 34.41
CA GLY A 312 19.31 -40.88 34.37
C GLY A 312 18.09 -41.73 34.04
N ASP A 313 17.84 -42.01 32.75
CA ASP A 313 17.55 -43.36 32.25
C ASP A 313 17.21 -43.39 30.75
N THR A 314 17.83 -44.37 30.10
CA THR A 314 17.71 -44.84 28.73
C THR A 314 16.49 -45.74 28.57
N ASP A 315 15.81 -45.71 27.42
CA ASP A 315 15.41 -46.98 26.79
C ASP A 315 15.15 -46.84 25.28
N ASP A 316 15.69 -47.82 24.58
CA ASP A 316 15.69 -48.07 23.15
C ASP A 316 14.60 -49.11 22.83
N SER A 317 13.78 -48.88 21.81
CA SER A 317 13.18 -49.99 21.07
C SER A 317 12.65 -49.55 19.71
N SER A 318 13.22 -50.19 18.70
CA SER A 318 12.92 -50.14 17.30
C SER A 318 11.85 -51.18 16.94
N VAL A 319 10.86 -50.81 16.11
CA VAL A 319 9.98 -51.77 15.42
C VAL A 319 9.66 -51.26 14.01
N ILE A 320 9.98 -52.07 13.01
CA ILE A 320 9.56 -51.98 11.59
C ILE A 320 8.46 -53.04 11.36
N PRO A 321 7.45 -52.78 10.51
CA PRO A 321 7.26 -53.69 9.36
C PRO A 321 6.91 -52.99 8.03
N GLU A 322 7.17 -53.74 6.96
CA GLU A 322 7.13 -53.41 5.52
C GLU A 322 5.74 -53.33 4.83
N ASN A 323 5.74 -52.56 3.72
CA ASN A 323 5.12 -52.73 2.39
C ASN A 323 3.60 -52.92 2.17
N GLY A 324 3.01 -51.92 1.50
CA GLY A 324 2.43 -52.11 0.15
C GLY A 324 0.92 -51.90 -0.05
N LYS A 325 0.51 -50.73 -0.61
CA LYS A 325 -0.63 -50.52 -1.56
C LYS A 325 -0.72 -49.04 -2.03
N PRO A 326 -1.41 -48.73 -3.16
CA PRO A 326 -0.89 -47.82 -4.19
C PRO A 326 -1.28 -46.35 -4.02
N LEU A 327 -0.44 -45.52 -4.64
CA LEU A 327 -0.48 -44.07 -4.76
C LEU A 327 -1.84 -43.52 -5.25
N THR A 328 -2.62 -42.94 -4.35
CA THR A 328 -3.72 -42.02 -4.70
C THR A 328 -3.30 -40.59 -4.35
N THR A 329 -3.01 -39.82 -5.40
CA THR A 329 -3.09 -38.35 -5.49
C THR A 329 -3.16 -37.60 -4.16
N THR A 330 -1.99 -37.38 -3.55
CA THR A 330 -1.83 -36.43 -2.45
C THR A 330 -1.85 -35.02 -3.01
N THR A 331 -2.99 -34.34 -2.84
CA THR A 331 -2.96 -32.90 -2.52
C THR A 331 -1.91 -32.66 -1.43
N PRO A 332 -1.03 -31.65 -1.54
CA PRO A 332 -0.07 -31.36 -0.49
C PRO A 332 -0.85 -31.09 0.80
N PRO A 333 -0.38 -31.56 1.97
CA PRO A 333 -1.06 -31.28 3.23
C PRO A 333 -1.16 -29.77 3.36
N SER A 334 -2.38 -29.24 3.50
CA SER A 334 -2.56 -27.85 3.91
C SER A 334 -1.79 -27.71 5.21
N SER A 335 -0.70 -26.97 5.24
CA SER A 335 0.03 -26.78 6.48
C SER A 335 -0.93 -26.11 7.47
N ASP A 336 -1.10 -26.67 8.67
CA ASP A 336 -1.89 -26.02 9.73
C ASP A 336 -1.15 -24.80 10.32
N THR A 337 -0.21 -24.25 9.55
CA THR A 337 0.57 -23.07 9.86
C THR A 337 -0.37 -21.92 10.15
N LYS A 338 -0.21 -21.36 11.34
CA LYS A 338 -0.92 -20.17 11.80
C LYS A 338 0.07 -19.05 12.02
N TYR A 339 -0.35 -17.83 11.76
CA TYR A 339 0.44 -16.62 11.98
C TYR A 339 -0.27 -15.72 12.98
N LEU A 340 0.48 -15.29 13.99
CA LEU A 340 0.13 -14.16 14.82
C LEU A 340 0.50 -12.87 14.07
N VAL A 341 -0.45 -11.96 13.93
CA VAL A 341 -0.28 -10.72 13.15
C VAL A 341 -0.44 -9.51 14.07
N SER A 342 0.42 -8.52 13.91
CA SER A 342 0.24 -7.20 14.54
C SER A 342 0.65 -6.11 13.56
N ILE A 343 0.02 -4.94 13.63
CA ILE A 343 0.26 -3.86 12.66
C ILE A 343 0.60 -2.58 13.41
N ALA A 344 1.73 -1.98 13.09
CA ALA A 344 2.14 -0.69 13.60
C ALA A 344 1.99 0.38 12.53
N ASN A 345 1.13 1.36 12.78
CA ASN A 345 0.91 2.51 11.90
C ASN A 345 1.49 3.76 12.56
N ARG A 346 2.26 4.57 11.84
CA ARG A 346 2.62 5.89 12.37
C ARG A 346 1.35 6.72 12.65
N VAL A 347 1.40 7.56 13.68
CA VAL A 347 0.25 8.35 14.15
C VAL A 347 -0.30 9.32 13.09
N ASP A 348 0.51 9.71 12.11
CA ASP A 348 0.16 10.59 11.00
C ASP A 348 -0.50 9.88 9.81
N VAL A 349 -0.55 8.54 9.82
CA VAL A 349 -1.29 7.75 8.84
C VAL A 349 -2.77 7.79 9.22
N PRO A 350 -3.70 8.19 8.35
CA PRO A 350 -5.14 8.08 8.63
C PRO A 350 -5.56 6.62 8.86
N LEU A 351 -6.67 6.37 9.55
CA LEU A 351 -7.19 5.00 9.73
C LEU A 351 -7.56 4.36 8.37
N PHE A 352 -7.36 3.04 8.23
CA PHE A 352 -7.63 2.32 6.99
C PHE A 352 -7.85 0.81 7.19
N GLY A 353 -8.57 0.22 6.24
CA GLY A 353 -8.74 -1.23 6.13
C GLY A 353 -9.52 -1.85 7.28
N THR A 354 -9.73 -3.17 7.20
CA THR A 354 -10.32 -3.95 8.30
C THR A 354 -9.37 -3.96 9.49
N GLY A 355 -9.91 -3.85 10.70
CA GLY A 355 -9.18 -4.20 11.92
C GLY A 355 -8.77 -5.66 11.94
N LEU A 356 -7.80 -6.00 12.80
CA LEU A 356 -7.39 -7.38 13.05
C LEU A 356 -8.50 -8.14 13.80
N PRO A 357 -8.63 -9.47 13.59
CA PRO A 357 -9.49 -10.31 14.40
C PRO A 357 -9.01 -10.35 15.86
N ASN A 358 -9.87 -10.78 16.78
CA ASN A 358 -9.51 -11.04 18.17
C ASN A 358 -9.79 -12.52 18.51
N PRO A 359 -8.77 -13.36 18.76
CA PRO A 359 -7.34 -13.04 18.75
C PRO A 359 -6.80 -12.75 17.33
N PRO A 360 -5.67 -12.02 17.18
CA PRO A 360 -5.14 -11.62 15.88
C PRO A 360 -4.32 -12.74 15.22
N ILE A 361 -4.92 -13.92 15.11
CA ILE A 361 -4.32 -15.14 14.56
C ILE A 361 -5.02 -15.50 13.25
N PHE A 362 -4.23 -15.81 12.24
CA PHE A 362 -4.69 -16.23 10.93
C PHE A 362 -4.14 -17.61 10.59
N LYS A 363 -4.93 -18.44 9.91
CA LYS A 363 -4.41 -19.64 9.23
C LYS A 363 -3.72 -19.21 7.93
N LYS A 364 -2.67 -19.92 7.51
CA LYS A 364 -2.06 -19.75 6.19
C LYS A 364 -2.99 -20.25 5.09
N ASP A 365 -3.96 -19.42 4.71
CA ASP A 365 -4.95 -19.71 3.67
C ASP A 365 -5.23 -18.47 2.81
N GLU A 366 -6.16 -18.60 1.86
CA GLU A 366 -6.55 -17.48 0.99
C GLU A 366 -7.27 -16.36 1.74
N THR A 367 -7.88 -16.66 2.89
CA THR A 367 -8.54 -15.65 3.73
C THR A 367 -7.50 -14.69 4.32
N PHE A 368 -6.41 -15.24 4.87
CA PHE A 368 -5.30 -14.41 5.35
C PHE A 368 -4.61 -13.67 4.20
N ARG A 369 -4.44 -14.33 3.06
CA ARG A 369 -3.82 -13.72 1.89
C ARG A 369 -4.63 -12.50 1.46
N LYS A 370 -5.94 -12.67 1.29
CA LYS A 370 -6.89 -11.59 0.99
C LYS A 370 -6.79 -10.44 1.99
N PHE A 371 -6.83 -10.75 3.30
CA PHE A 371 -6.68 -9.74 4.35
C PHE A 371 -5.37 -8.96 4.22
N LEU A 372 -4.24 -9.65 4.05
CA LEU A 372 -2.92 -9.04 3.96
C LEU A 372 -2.83 -8.06 2.77
N PHE A 373 -3.25 -8.50 1.59
CA PHE A 373 -3.21 -7.66 0.39
C PHE A 373 -4.20 -6.48 0.48
N ASP A 374 -5.44 -6.71 0.94
CA ASP A 374 -6.41 -5.63 1.14
C ASP A 374 -5.89 -4.58 2.15
N LYS A 375 -5.27 -5.04 3.24
CA LYS A 375 -4.68 -4.16 4.26
C LYS A 375 -3.51 -3.35 3.70
N MET A 376 -2.63 -3.95 2.89
CA MET A 376 -1.54 -3.23 2.22
C MET A 376 -2.06 -2.20 1.20
N ILE A 377 -3.07 -2.54 0.40
CA ILE A 377 -3.68 -1.61 -0.58
C ILE A 377 -4.36 -0.44 0.12
N ALA A 378 -5.14 -0.72 1.16
CA ALA A 378 -5.80 0.30 1.97
C ALA A 378 -4.76 1.22 2.65
N GLY A 379 -3.69 0.63 3.18
CA GLY A 379 -2.59 1.37 3.80
C GLY A 379 -1.85 2.28 2.82
N ALA A 380 -1.49 1.76 1.64
CA ALA A 380 -0.86 2.54 0.58
C ALA A 380 -1.75 3.69 0.12
N THR A 381 -3.06 3.46 0.00
CA THR A 381 -4.04 4.47 -0.38
C THR A 381 -4.19 5.55 0.69
N SER A 382 -4.30 5.15 1.96
CA SER A 382 -4.35 6.07 3.10
C SER A 382 -3.10 6.96 3.18
N LEU A 383 -1.92 6.37 2.99
CA LEU A 383 -0.66 7.11 2.95
C LEU A 383 -0.59 8.14 1.82
N ARG A 384 -1.08 7.82 0.61
CA ARG A 384 -1.08 8.78 -0.51
C ARG A 384 -1.88 10.05 -0.20
N ASN A 385 -2.88 9.93 0.67
CA ASN A 385 -3.77 11.00 1.11
C ASN A 385 -3.34 11.61 2.46
N SER A 386 -2.28 11.11 3.10
CA SER A 386 -1.81 11.64 4.37
C SER A 386 -1.08 12.98 4.20
N PRO A 387 -1.06 13.86 5.22
CA PRO A 387 -0.37 15.15 5.15
C PRO A 387 1.11 15.05 4.77
N VAL A 388 1.76 13.92 5.11
CA VAL A 388 3.18 13.68 4.85
C VAL A 388 3.47 13.45 3.36
N PHE A 389 2.55 12.80 2.64
CA PHE A 389 2.77 12.40 1.25
C PHE A 389 1.87 13.10 0.24
N ILE A 390 0.80 13.77 0.66
CA ILE A 390 -0.18 14.40 -0.23
C ILE A 390 0.48 15.34 -1.25
N ASN A 391 1.46 16.15 -0.83
CA ASN A 391 2.19 17.05 -1.71
C ASN A 391 3.05 16.30 -2.74
N LYS A 392 3.66 15.17 -2.36
CA LYS A 392 4.45 14.34 -3.28
C LYS A 392 3.54 13.65 -4.29
N THR A 393 2.45 13.05 -3.82
CA THR A 393 1.42 12.43 -4.67
C THR A 393 0.85 13.47 -5.65
N GLN A 394 0.55 14.68 -5.19
CA GLN A 394 0.01 15.74 -6.06
C GLN A 394 1.01 16.18 -7.12
N ARG A 395 2.30 16.29 -6.79
CA ARG A 395 3.35 16.59 -7.79
C ARG A 395 3.44 15.51 -8.87
N GLU A 396 3.41 14.23 -8.49
CA GLU A 396 3.41 13.11 -9.44
C GLU A 396 2.18 13.16 -10.36
N LYS A 397 0.99 13.45 -9.82
CA LYS A 397 -0.22 13.67 -10.62
C LYS A 397 -0.11 14.87 -11.55
N ASN A 398 0.45 15.99 -11.06
CA ASN A 398 0.60 17.22 -11.83
C ASN A 398 1.55 17.02 -13.01
N LEU A 399 2.61 16.21 -12.87
CA LEU A 399 3.49 15.89 -14.00
C LEU A 399 2.74 15.17 -15.14
N ILE A 400 1.91 14.18 -14.82
CA ILE A 400 1.09 13.47 -15.82
C ILE A 400 0.10 14.45 -16.45
N PHE A 401 -0.58 15.25 -15.63
CA PHE A 401 -1.53 16.27 -16.06
C PHE A 401 -0.92 17.31 -17.02
N LEU A 402 0.24 17.87 -16.67
CA LEU A 402 0.92 18.88 -17.48
C LEU A 402 1.41 18.29 -18.80
N ASN A 403 1.87 17.04 -18.82
CA ASN A 403 2.24 16.36 -20.06
C ASN A 403 1.04 16.23 -21.02
N VAL A 404 -0.13 15.85 -20.48
CA VAL A 404 -1.36 15.76 -21.26
C VAL A 404 -1.77 17.15 -21.77
N ILE A 405 -1.88 18.17 -20.92
CA ILE A 405 -2.25 19.52 -21.40
C ILE A 405 -1.27 20.01 -22.46
N ASN A 406 0.04 19.96 -22.20
CA ASN A 406 1.06 20.43 -23.14
C ASN A 406 0.89 19.77 -24.52
N LYS A 407 0.60 18.47 -24.58
CA LYS A 407 0.37 17.77 -25.84
C LYS A 407 -0.72 18.41 -26.72
N TYR A 408 -1.78 18.97 -26.13
CA TYR A 408 -2.91 19.52 -26.88
C TYR A 408 -2.94 21.05 -26.96
N THR A 409 -2.11 21.76 -26.19
CA THR A 409 -2.17 23.22 -26.09
C THR A 409 -0.84 23.95 -26.40
N ARG A 410 0.27 23.23 -26.60
CA ARG A 410 1.63 23.81 -26.73
C ARG A 410 1.78 24.88 -27.81
N ASP A 411 1.10 24.73 -28.94
CA ASP A 411 1.27 25.62 -30.10
C ASP A 411 0.30 26.80 -30.10
N ILE A 412 -0.39 27.05 -28.98
CA ILE A 412 -1.44 28.06 -28.89
C ILE A 412 -0.91 29.20 -28.03
N PRO A 413 -0.65 30.39 -28.63
CA PRO A 413 -0.13 31.53 -27.90
C PRO A 413 -1.06 31.92 -26.74
N GLU A 414 -0.51 32.60 -25.73
CA GLU A 414 -1.29 33.36 -24.74
C GLU A 414 -2.19 34.36 -25.47
N LEU A 415 -3.40 33.93 -25.82
CA LEU A 415 -4.42 34.77 -26.40
C LEU A 415 -5.45 35.03 -25.30
N HIS A 416 -5.35 36.21 -24.68
CA HIS A 416 -6.51 36.84 -24.09
C HIS A 416 -7.50 37.08 -25.23
N VAL A 417 -8.66 36.41 -25.20
CA VAL A 417 -9.69 36.51 -26.25
C VAL A 417 -10.48 37.80 -26.07
#